data_AF-A0A7C3QVZ3-F1
#
_entry.id   AF-A0A7C3QVZ3-F1
#
_cell.length_a   1.000
_cell.length_b   1.000
_cell.length_c   1.000
_cell.angle_alpha   90.00
_cell.angle_beta   90.00
_cell.angle_gamma   90.00
#
_symmetry.space_group_name_H-M   'P 1'
#
loop_
_entity.id
_entity.type
_entity.pdbx_description
1 polymer ?
#
loop_
_entity_poly.entity_id
_entity_poly.type
_entity_poly.pdbx_seq_one_letter_code
_entity_poly.pdbx_strand_id
1 'polypeptide(L)' 'MKRFTLRLDDNIYWRVRVLSRKHKRSLNNEICFLLQEALQSTEAVVVEQLQRKERKMPND' A
#
# COMPACT_ATOMS: atom_id res chain seq x y z
N MET A 1 -16.92 15.85 3.80
CA MET A 1 -15.83 14.85 3.86
C MET A 1 -16.44 13.47 3.68
N LYS A 2 -16.03 12.68 2.67
CA LYS A 2 -16.54 11.30 2.49
C LYS A 2 -15.99 10.42 3.62
N ARG A 3 -16.84 9.58 4.22
CA ARG A 3 -16.44 8.60 5.24
C ARG A 3 -16.51 7.20 4.63
N PHE A 4 -15.53 6.36 4.95
CA PHE A 4 -15.51 4.95 4.58
C PHE A 4 -15.41 4.10 5.85
N THR A 5 -15.89 2.88 5.77
CA THR A 5 -15.74 1.86 6.81
C THR A 5 -14.91 0.72 6.25
N LEU A 6 -13.85 0.34 6.95
CA LEU A 6 -13.07 -0.86 6.67
C LEU A 6 -13.43 -1.94 7.68
N ARG A 7 -13.63 -3.17 7.20
CA ARG A 7 -13.63 -4.36 8.04
C ARG A 7 -12.21 -4.92 8.04
N LEU A 8 -11.65 -5.09 9.23
CA LEU A 8 -10.29 -5.59 9.44
C LEU A 8 -10.33 -6.65 10.53
N ASP A 9 -9.48 -7.67 10.41
CA ASP A 9 -9.24 -8.61 11.50
C ASP A 9 -8.61 -7.87 12.70
N ASP A 10 -8.95 -8.31 13.91
CA ASP A 10 -8.49 -7.66 15.15
C ASP A 10 -6.96 -7.55 15.25
N ASN A 11 -6.25 -8.57 14.78
CA ASN A 11 -4.78 -8.55 14.74
C ASN A 11 -4.26 -7.43 13.84
N ILE A 12 -4.84 -7.26 12.65
CA ILE A 12 -4.44 -6.20 11.71
C ILE A 12 -4.79 -4.84 12.31
N TYR A 13 -5.99 -4.69 12.86
CA TYR A 13 -6.41 -3.46 13.51
C TYR A 13 -5.46 -3.06 14.64
N TRP A 14 -5.08 -4.00 15.51
CA TRP A 14 -4.13 -3.77 16.59
C TRP A 14 -2.78 -3.30 16.08
N ARG A 15 -2.23 -3.97 15.05
CA ARG A 15 -0.94 -3.59 14.44
C ARG A 15 -0.99 -2.18 13.88
N VAL A 16 -2.05 -1.81 13.16
CA VAL A 16 -2.22 -0.46 12.62
C VAL A 16 -2.32 0.58 13.75
N ARG A 17 -2.98 0.26 14.86
CA ARG A 17 -3.06 1.14 16.05
C ARG A 17 -1.70 1.35 16.71
N VAL A 18 -0.86 0.32 16.77
CA VAL A 18 0.51 0.44 17.29
C VAL A 18 1.33 1.35 16.39
N LEU A 19 1.26 1.17 15.07
CA LEU A 19 1.97 2.00 14.10
C LEU A 19 1.50 3.46 14.15
N SER A 20 0.19 3.72 14.23
CA SER A 20 -0.34 5.08 14.29
C SER A 20 0.19 5.84 15.50
N ARG A 21 0.29 5.16 16.67
CA ARG A 21 0.90 5.74 17.88
C ARG A 21 2.40 5.99 17.70
N LYS A 22 3.13 5.02 17.17
CA LYS A 22 4.58 5.13 16.93
C LYS A 22 4.90 6.31 15.99
N HIS A 23 4.12 6.47 14.92
CA HIS A 23 4.31 7.52 13.92
C HIS A 23 3.64 8.85 14.30
N LYS A 24 2.97 8.92 15.45
CA LYS A 24 2.22 10.11 15.91
C LYS A 24 1.19 10.60 14.87
N ARG A 25 0.52 9.66 14.19
CA ARG A 25 -0.54 9.94 13.21
C ARG A 25 -1.90 9.54 13.76
N SER A 26 -2.96 10.19 13.26
CA SER A 26 -4.32 9.68 13.47
C SER A 26 -4.43 8.29 12.84
N LEU A 27 -5.33 7.45 13.37
CA LEU A 27 -5.54 6.11 12.83
C LEU A 27 -5.91 6.16 11.34
N ASN A 28 -6.74 7.12 10.94
CA ASN A 28 -7.12 7.31 9.55
C ASN A 28 -5.93 7.69 8.68
N ASN A 29 -5.06 8.60 9.14
CA ASN A 29 -3.88 9.00 8.38
C ASN A 29 -2.88 7.85 8.24
N GLU A 30 -2.74 7.03 9.28
CA GLU A 30 -1.90 5.84 9.22
C GLU A 30 -2.44 4.82 8.21
N ILE A 31 -3.76 4.57 8.20
CA ILE A 31 -4.40 3.69 7.23
C ILE A 31 -4.18 4.20 5.79
N CYS A 32 -4.43 5.49 5.55
CA CYS A 32 -4.22 6.09 4.23
C CYS A 32 -2.77 6.00 3.78
N PHE A 33 -1.82 6.28 4.68
CA PHE A 33 -0.39 6.17 4.41
C PHE A 33 -0.01 4.73 4.02
N LEU A 34 -0.42 3.74 4.83
CA LEU A 34 -0.11 2.33 4.55
C LEU A 34 -0.73 1.84 3.22
N LEU A 35 -1.94 2.29 2.90
CA LEU A 35 -2.57 1.98 1.61
C LEU A 35 -1.80 2.60 0.44
N GLN A 36 -1.33 3.84 0.59
CA GLN A 36 -0.55 4.52 -0.44
C GLN A 36 0.81 3.83 -0.67
N GLU A 37 1.52 3.48 0.40
CA GLU A 37 2.78 2.74 0.33
C GLU A 37 2.60 1.37 -0.35
N ALA A 38 1.52 0.65 -0.01
CA ALA A 38 1.21 -0.64 -0.62
C ALA A 38 0.94 -0.51 -2.14
N LEU A 39 0.23 0.54 -2.55
CA LEU A 39 -0.03 0.83 -3.96
C LEU A 39 1.26 1.18 -4.70
N GLN A 40 2.10 2.05 -4.15
CA GLN A 40 3.39 2.42 -4.76
C GLN A 40 4.33 1.22 -4.90
N SER A 41 4.39 0.36 -3.87
CA SER A 41 5.16 -0.88 -3.94
C SER A 41 4.63 -1.81 -5.04
N THR A 42 3.32 -1.90 -5.21
CA THR A 42 2.70 -2.71 -6.27
C THR A 42 2.98 -2.12 -7.65
N GLU A 43 2.87 -0.80 -7.82
CA GLU A 43 3.20 -0.10 -9.06
C GLU A 43 4.65 -0.37 -9.48
N ALA A 44 5.60 -0.27 -8.54
CA ALA A 44 7.01 -0.54 -8.81
C ALA A 44 7.22 -1.98 -9.34
N VAL A 45 6.54 -2.97 -8.74
CA VAL A 45 6.61 -4.37 -9.19
C VAL A 45 6.02 -4.54 -10.59
N VAL A 46 4.87 -3.91 -10.89
CA VAL A 46 4.23 -3.98 -12.20
C VAL A 46 5.10 -3.34 -13.28
N VAL A 47 5.66 -2.16 -13.01
CA VAL A 47 6.58 -1.47 -13.94
C VAL A 47 7.81 -2.33 -14.23
N GLU A 48 8.41 -2.93 -13.20
CA GLU A 48 9.56 -3.81 -13.39
C GLU A 48 9.22 -5.03 -14.26
N GLN A 49 8.04 -5.64 -14.05
CA GLN A 49 7.56 -6.77 -14.86
C GLN A 49 7.35 -6.38 -16.33
N LEU A 50 6.79 -5.21 -16.60
CA LEU A 50 6.58 -4.70 -17.97
C LEU A 50 7.92 -4.46 -18.67
N GLN A 51 8.87 -3.79 -18.01
CA GLN A 51 10.22 -3.57 -18.56
C GLN A 51 10.98 -4.88 -18.84
N ARG A 52 10.73 -5.93 -18.04
CA ARG A 52 11.31 -7.26 -18.30
C ARG A 52 10.66 -7.96 -19.50
N LYS A 53 9.38 -7.73 -19.77
CA LYS A 53 8.70 -8.26 -20.96
C LYS A 53 9.17 -7.56 -22.23
N GLU A 54 9.29 -6.24 -22.22
CA GLU A 54 9.80 -5.47 -23.36
C GLU A 54 11.24 -5.87 -23.74
N ARG A 55 12.11 -6.05 -22.74
CA ARG A 55 13.50 -6.53 -22.97
C ARG A 55 13.59 -7.95 -23.53
N LYS A 56 12.53 -8.75 -23.42
CA LYS A 56 12.48 -10.13 -23.92
C LYS A 56 11.82 -10.26 -25.30
N MET A 57 11.24 -9.19 -25.84
CA MET A 57 10.79 -9.16 -27.23
C MET A 57 11.98 -8.71 -28.09
N PRO A 58 12.56 -9.57 -28.94
CA PRO A 58 13.51 -9.11 -29.93
C PRO A 58 12.78 -8.18 -30.90
N ASN A 59 13.40 -7.07 -31.28
CA ASN A 59 12.98 -6.37 -32.49
C ASN A 59 13.31 -7.29 -33.67
N ASP A 60 12.28 -7.84 -34.32
CA ASP A 60 12.37 -8.41 -35.66
C ASP A 60 12.66 -7.30 -36.70
#